data_AF-W1WBR6-F1
#
_entry.id   AF-W1WBR6-F1
#
_cell.length_a   1.000
_cell.length_b   1.000
_cell.length_c   1.000
_cell.angle_alpha   90.00
_cell.angle_beta   90.00
_cell.angle_gamma   90.00
#
_symmetry.space_group_name_H-M   'P 1'
#
loop_
_entity.id
_entity.type
_entity.pdbx_description
1 polymer ?
#
loop_
_entity_poly.entity_id
_entity_poly.type
_entity_poly.pdbx_seq_one_letter_code
_entity_poly.pdbx_strand_id
1 'polypeptide(L)'
;IEDSPCSIVPDDHKLEVDMGSIGTGSLTGGKTTTPKDFQIRLQDCNFNTETTMSTTFTGNPYSTNADNYSLSNMDNGTEIPNVSLVIGDQHGTGYALGAEIKQPIVKDSSTGKGKPKQTLNFKAWLVGETAAV
;
A
#
# COMPACT_ATOMS: atom_id res chain seq x y z
N ILE A 1 -17.82 -16.02 10.12
CA ILE A 1 -17.63 -16.07 8.66
C ILE A 1 -17.59 -14.63 8.21
N GLU A 2 -16.44 -14.20 7.69
CA GLU A 2 -16.34 -12.93 6.96
C GLU A 2 -17.13 -13.10 5.66
N ASP A 3 -18.00 -12.13 5.33
CA ASP A 3 -18.77 -12.10 4.07
C ASP A 3 -17.88 -11.64 2.89
N SER A 4 -16.64 -12.15 2.87
CA SER A 4 -15.65 -11.83 1.84
C SER A 4 -15.57 -13.00 0.87
N PRO A 5 -15.57 -12.74 -0.46
CA PRO A 5 -15.39 -13.77 -1.46
C PRO A 5 -13.99 -14.41 -1.41
N CYS A 6 -13.04 -13.83 -0.66
CA CYS A 6 -11.65 -14.24 -0.57
C CYS A 6 -11.11 -14.20 0.87
N SER A 7 -10.08 -15.01 1.14
CA SER A 7 -9.26 -14.90 2.35
C SER A 7 -7.88 -14.32 2.01
N ILE A 8 -7.30 -13.53 2.90
CA ILE A 8 -5.88 -13.13 2.80
C ILE A 8 -5.04 -14.37 3.15
N VAL A 9 -4.01 -14.67 2.37
CA VAL A 9 -3.07 -15.76 2.69
C VAL A 9 -2.51 -15.51 4.10
N PRO A 10 -2.50 -16.51 5.00
CA PRO A 10 -2.11 -16.31 6.39
C PRO A 10 -0.82 -15.50 6.52
N ASP A 11 0.27 -15.83 5.84
CA ASP A 11 1.54 -15.10 5.98
C ASP A 11 1.48 -13.60 5.61
N ASP A 12 0.52 -13.16 4.80
CA ASP A 12 0.39 -11.77 4.37
C ASP A 12 -0.41 -10.91 5.37
N HIS A 13 -0.91 -11.49 6.47
CA HIS A 13 -1.53 -10.73 7.57
C HIS A 13 -0.54 -9.80 8.30
N LYS A 14 0.76 -10.08 8.17
CA LYS A 14 1.87 -9.30 8.71
C LYS A 14 2.90 -9.11 7.61
N LEU A 15 2.79 -7.98 6.93
CA LEU A 15 3.71 -7.61 5.86
C LEU A 15 4.68 -6.56 6.38
N GLU A 16 5.98 -6.84 6.26
CA GLU A 16 7.04 -5.88 6.51
C GLU A 16 7.68 -5.50 5.17
N VAL A 17 7.72 -4.20 4.87
CA VAL A 17 8.36 -3.67 3.67
C VAL A 17 9.59 -2.89 4.10
N ASP A 18 10.77 -3.43 3.83
CA ASP A 18 12.03 -2.75 4.12
C ASP A 18 12.24 -1.58 3.15
N MET A 19 12.10 -0.36 3.69
CA MET A 19 12.29 0.89 2.96
C MET A 19 13.78 1.21 2.73
N GLY A 20 14.68 0.45 3.35
CA GLY A 20 16.13 0.60 3.32
C GLY A 20 16.64 1.72 4.22
N SER A 21 17.97 1.89 4.24
CA SER A 21 18.61 3.02 4.91
C SER A 21 18.49 4.28 4.06
N ILE A 22 17.91 5.33 4.65
CA ILE A 22 17.58 6.57 3.94
C ILE A 22 18.45 7.68 4.50
N GLY A 23 19.36 8.19 3.67
CA GLY A 23 20.21 9.32 4.05
C GLY A 23 19.39 10.61 4.12
N THR A 24 19.66 11.46 5.10
CA THR A 24 18.90 12.72 5.33
C THR A 24 18.83 13.62 4.08
N GLY A 25 19.86 13.61 3.23
CA GLY A 25 19.88 14.39 1.98
C GLY A 25 19.09 13.82 0.80
N SER A 26 18.63 12.56 0.86
CA SER A 26 17.93 11.93 -0.28
C SER A 26 16.48 12.38 -0.41
N LEU A 27 15.90 12.94 0.65
CA LEU A 27 14.49 13.35 0.71
C LEU A 27 14.28 14.87 0.72
N THR A 28 15.35 15.67 0.75
CA THR A 28 15.23 17.13 0.81
C THR A 28 14.53 17.74 -0.40
N GLY A 29 13.68 18.74 -0.17
CA GLY A 29 13.03 19.52 -1.22
C GLY A 29 11.95 18.75 -1.97
N GLY A 30 11.19 17.88 -1.30
CA GLY A 30 10.11 17.12 -1.94
C GLY A 30 10.56 15.87 -2.69
N LYS A 31 11.82 15.42 -2.52
CA LYS A 31 12.32 14.22 -3.19
C LYS A 31 11.68 12.96 -2.60
N THR A 32 11.70 11.90 -3.40
CA THR A 32 11.15 10.60 -3.04
C THR A 32 12.19 9.50 -3.10
N THR A 33 12.01 8.44 -2.32
CA THR A 33 12.78 7.20 -2.53
C THR A 33 12.32 6.49 -3.80
N THR A 34 13.14 5.54 -4.28
CA THR A 34 12.68 4.54 -5.25
C THR A 34 11.51 3.74 -4.63
N PRO A 35 10.38 3.58 -5.33
CA PRO A 35 9.27 2.77 -4.82
C PRO A 35 9.66 1.31 -4.59
N LYS A 36 9.25 0.79 -3.44
CA LYS A 36 9.39 -0.61 -3.06
C LYS A 36 8.11 -1.35 -3.38
N ASP A 37 8.23 -2.42 -4.15
CA ASP A 37 7.11 -3.31 -4.46
C ASP A 37 6.74 -4.14 -3.24
N PHE A 38 5.44 -4.32 -3.04
CA PHE A 38 4.90 -5.27 -2.08
C PHE A 38 3.59 -5.86 -2.59
N GLN A 39 3.20 -7.02 -2.05
CA GLN A 39 2.03 -7.76 -2.51
C GLN A 39 1.13 -8.17 -1.35
N ILE A 40 -0.16 -8.23 -1.63
CA ILE A 40 -1.14 -8.90 -0.79
C ILE A 40 -1.72 -10.04 -1.61
N ARG A 41 -1.52 -11.27 -1.16
CA ARG A 41 -2.03 -12.47 -1.83
C ARG A 41 -3.35 -12.89 -1.19
N LEU A 42 -4.29 -13.22 -2.05
CA LEU A 42 -5.58 -13.76 -1.67
C LEU A 42 -5.65 -15.24 -2.09
N GLN A 43 -6.33 -16.02 -1.27
CA GLN A 43 -6.62 -17.43 -1.49
C GLN A 43 -8.09 -17.74 -1.22
N ASP A 44 -8.50 -18.93 -1.63
CA ASP A 44 -9.85 -19.45 -1.44
C ASP A 44 -10.92 -18.49 -1.98
N CYS A 45 -10.56 -17.78 -3.06
CA CYS A 45 -11.46 -16.83 -3.70
C CYS A 45 -12.57 -17.52 -4.48
N ASN A 46 -13.80 -17.09 -4.29
CA ASN A 46 -14.96 -17.52 -5.07
C ASN A 46 -15.67 -16.30 -5.66
N PHE A 47 -15.30 -15.97 -6.89
CA PHE A 47 -15.89 -14.87 -7.64
C PHE A 47 -17.02 -15.37 -8.56
N ASN A 48 -18.15 -14.65 -8.55
CA ASN A 48 -19.28 -14.93 -9.41
C ASN A 48 -19.42 -13.88 -10.51
N THR A 49 -19.61 -12.62 -10.12
CA THR A 49 -19.87 -11.50 -11.04
C THR A 49 -18.89 -10.35 -10.88
N GLU A 50 -18.08 -10.41 -9.82
CA GLU A 50 -17.09 -9.41 -9.47
C GLU A 50 -16.02 -9.33 -10.56
N THR A 51 -15.59 -8.11 -10.86
CA THR A 51 -14.56 -7.84 -11.88
C THR A 51 -13.33 -7.13 -11.31
N THR A 52 -13.45 -6.59 -10.10
CA THR A 52 -12.43 -5.76 -9.45
C THR A 52 -12.28 -6.13 -7.98
N MET A 53 -11.06 -6.04 -7.47
CA MET A 53 -10.75 -6.04 -6.05
C MET A 53 -10.43 -4.60 -5.63
N SER A 54 -10.96 -4.18 -4.49
CA SER A 54 -10.69 -2.87 -3.90
C SER A 54 -9.88 -3.06 -2.62
N THR A 55 -8.85 -2.24 -2.43
CA THR A 55 -8.04 -2.24 -1.21
C THR A 55 -7.94 -0.83 -0.67
N THR A 56 -8.21 -0.67 0.62
CA THR A 56 -8.08 0.60 1.34
C THR A 56 -7.01 0.46 2.41
N PHE A 57 -5.99 1.31 2.36
CA PHE A 57 -4.97 1.39 3.39
C PHE A 57 -5.29 2.52 4.36
N THR A 58 -5.51 2.18 5.63
CA THR A 58 -5.74 3.15 6.71
C THR A 58 -4.50 3.28 7.59
N GLY A 59 -4.37 4.42 8.26
CA GLY A 59 -3.29 4.68 9.21
C GLY A 59 -3.43 6.05 9.84
N ASN A 60 -2.37 6.51 10.50
CA ASN A 60 -2.31 7.87 11.01
C ASN A 60 -1.95 8.83 9.87
N PRO A 61 -2.71 9.93 9.69
CA PRO A 61 -2.37 10.95 8.70
C PRO A 61 -1.08 11.68 9.11
N TYR A 62 -0.25 12.01 8.14
CA TYR A 62 0.92 12.85 8.37
C TYR A 62 0.52 14.30 8.66
N SER A 63 1.10 14.92 9.69
CA SER A 63 0.63 16.20 10.23
C SER A 63 0.62 17.36 9.22
N THR A 64 1.54 17.38 8.27
CA THR A 64 1.65 18.46 7.26
C THR A 64 1.05 18.09 5.89
N ASN A 65 0.68 16.82 5.69
CA ASN A 65 -0.05 16.35 4.51
C ASN A 65 -0.92 15.14 4.88
N ALA A 66 -2.21 15.39 5.14
CA ALA A 66 -3.16 14.38 5.59
C ALA A 66 -3.48 13.29 4.54
N ASP A 67 -3.11 13.50 3.27
CA ASP A 67 -3.22 12.47 2.24
C ASP A 67 -2.14 11.39 2.38
N ASN A 68 -1.05 11.66 3.11
CA ASN A 68 0.04 10.71 3.32
C ASN A 68 0.00 10.09 4.73
N TYR A 69 0.78 9.04 4.92
CA TYR A 69 0.88 8.31 6.18
C TYR A 69 2.02 8.85 7.04
N SER A 70 1.77 9.08 8.32
CA SER A 70 2.82 9.45 9.28
C SER A 70 3.76 8.28 9.52
N LEU A 71 5.05 8.56 9.66
CA LEU A 71 6.02 7.60 10.19
C LEU A 71 6.18 7.84 11.70
N SER A 72 6.18 6.79 12.51
CA SER A 72 6.36 6.90 13.95
C SER A 72 7.70 6.29 14.37
N ASN A 73 8.40 6.96 15.28
CA ASN A 73 9.56 6.39 15.94
C ASN A 73 9.09 5.24 16.86
N MET A 74 9.66 4.05 16.68
CA MET A 74 9.26 2.86 17.44
C MET A 74 9.55 2.94 18.94
N ASP A 75 10.50 3.79 19.36
CA ASP A 75 10.90 3.91 20.77
C ASP A 75 9.91 4.74 21.59
N ASN A 76 9.33 5.79 21.00
CA ASN A 76 8.52 6.78 21.72
C ASN A 76 7.16 7.09 21.07
N GLY A 77 6.87 6.52 19.90
CA GLY A 77 5.63 6.72 19.16
C GLY A 77 5.46 8.10 18.51
N THR A 78 6.45 9.01 18.60
CA THR A 78 6.34 10.35 18.03
C THR A 78 6.46 10.30 16.51
N GLU A 79 5.72 11.16 15.81
CA GLU A 79 5.85 11.35 14.37
C GLU A 79 7.29 11.76 14.01
N ILE A 80 7.85 11.12 12.98
CA ILE A 80 9.14 11.49 12.39
C ILE A 80 8.87 12.68 11.46
N PRO A 81 9.46 13.86 11.73
CA PRO A 81 9.17 15.06 10.94
C PRO A 81 9.86 15.03 9.58
N ASN A 82 9.36 15.85 8.67
CA ASN A 82 9.86 16.12 7.32
C ASN A 82 9.80 14.93 6.35
N VAL A 83 9.15 13.83 6.72
CA VAL A 83 9.04 12.64 5.88
C VAL A 83 7.70 11.96 6.11
N SER A 84 7.07 11.53 5.02
CA SER A 84 5.83 10.79 5.03
C SER A 84 5.94 9.56 4.13
N LEU A 85 5.05 8.60 4.34
CA LEU A 85 4.91 7.42 3.48
C LEU A 85 3.77 7.65 2.49
N VAL A 86 3.97 7.22 1.25
CA VAL A 86 2.93 7.10 0.23
C VAL A 86 2.78 5.64 -0.15
N ILE A 87 1.53 5.21 -0.29
CA ILE A 87 1.16 3.90 -0.85
C ILE A 87 0.48 4.13 -2.19
N GLY A 88 0.84 3.31 -3.16
CA GLY A 88 0.38 3.43 -4.52
C GLY A 88 0.11 2.09 -5.20
N ASP A 89 -0.43 2.18 -6.41
CA ASP A 89 -0.64 1.02 -7.27
C ASP A 89 0.68 0.51 -7.88
N GLN A 90 0.60 -0.61 -8.58
CA GLN A 90 1.73 -1.23 -9.30
C GLN A 90 2.38 -0.33 -10.35
N HIS A 91 1.72 0.75 -10.79
CA HIS A 91 2.25 1.71 -11.75
C HIS A 91 2.97 2.88 -11.07
N GLY A 92 2.93 2.96 -9.74
CA GLY A 92 3.55 4.03 -8.96
C GLY A 92 2.65 5.25 -8.80
N THR A 93 1.36 5.14 -9.09
CA THR A 93 0.39 6.21 -8.77
C THR A 93 0.11 6.18 -7.27
N GLY A 94 0.39 7.28 -6.57
CA GLY A 94 0.09 7.43 -5.14
C GLY A 94 -1.40 7.70 -4.91
N TYR A 95 -1.93 7.19 -3.80
CA TYR A 95 -3.32 7.40 -3.40
C TYR A 95 -3.36 8.02 -2.01
N ALA A 96 -4.35 8.90 -1.80
CA ALA A 96 -4.58 9.49 -0.49
C ALA A 96 -4.91 8.42 0.55
N LEU A 97 -4.57 8.68 1.81
CA LEU A 97 -4.91 7.83 2.95
C LEU A 97 -6.42 7.52 2.94
N GLY A 98 -6.75 6.23 3.03
CA GLY A 98 -8.13 5.77 3.02
C GLY A 98 -8.80 5.76 1.64
N ALA A 99 -8.12 6.16 0.58
CA ALA A 99 -8.64 6.02 -0.78
C ALA A 99 -8.60 4.54 -1.23
N GLU A 100 -9.56 4.16 -2.07
CA GLU A 100 -9.62 2.84 -2.69
C GLU A 100 -8.60 2.71 -3.83
N ILE A 101 -7.78 1.66 -3.78
CA ILE A 101 -6.94 1.23 -4.89
C ILE A 101 -7.61 0.02 -5.54
N LYS A 102 -7.97 0.15 -6.82
CA LYS A 102 -8.70 -0.89 -7.57
C LYS A 102 -7.76 -1.66 -8.48
N GLN A 103 -7.83 -2.98 -8.40
CA GLN A 103 -7.10 -3.88 -9.30
C GLN A 103 -8.08 -4.87 -9.95
N PRO A 104 -7.91 -5.18 -11.25
CA PRO A 104 -8.78 -6.13 -11.92
C PRO A 104 -8.58 -7.55 -11.36
N ILE A 105 -9.67 -8.31 -11.29
CA ILE A 105 -9.60 -9.73 -10.96
C ILE A 105 -8.95 -10.48 -12.12
N VAL A 106 -7.94 -11.30 -11.82
CA VAL A 106 -7.38 -12.22 -12.79
C VAL A 106 -8.39 -13.33 -13.04
N LYS A 107 -8.90 -13.40 -14.28
CA LYS A 107 -9.88 -14.41 -14.68
C LYS A 107 -9.22 -15.72 -15.08
N ASP A 108 -9.94 -16.81 -14.85
CA ASP A 108 -9.69 -18.11 -15.43
C ASP A 108 -10.27 -18.14 -16.85
N SER A 109 -9.42 -18.38 -17.85
CA SER A 109 -9.81 -18.38 -19.26
C SER A 109 -10.77 -19.50 -19.64
N SER A 110 -10.84 -20.58 -18.85
CA SER A 110 -11.72 -21.73 -19.11
C SER A 110 -13.15 -21.51 -18.59
N THR A 111 -13.31 -20.75 -17.50
CA THR A 111 -14.62 -20.54 -16.84
C THR A 111 -15.14 -19.10 -16.99
N GLY A 112 -14.27 -18.14 -17.32
CA GLY A 112 -14.59 -16.72 -17.35
C GLY A 112 -14.75 -16.08 -15.95
N LYS A 113 -14.62 -16.88 -14.88
CA LYS A 113 -14.70 -16.42 -13.48
C LYS A 113 -13.34 -15.98 -12.96
N GLY A 114 -13.30 -15.29 -11.82
CA GLY A 114 -12.04 -14.98 -11.14
C GLY A 114 -11.31 -16.23 -10.64
N LYS A 115 -9.98 -16.25 -10.74
CA LYS A 115 -9.15 -17.33 -10.20
C LYS A 115 -9.26 -17.42 -8.67
N PRO A 116 -9.14 -18.62 -8.09
CA PRO A 116 -9.21 -18.83 -6.63
C PRO A 116 -8.02 -18.24 -5.87
N LYS A 117 -6.93 -17.90 -6.57
CA LYS A 117 -5.80 -17.16 -6.05
C LYS A 117 -5.66 -15.85 -6.80
N GLN A 118 -5.45 -14.76 -6.06
CA GLN A 118 -5.20 -13.43 -6.61
C GLN A 118 -3.97 -12.83 -5.97
N THR A 119 -3.31 -11.93 -6.68
CA THR A 119 -2.19 -11.14 -6.16
C THR A 119 -2.49 -9.68 -6.43
N LEU A 120 -2.61 -8.90 -5.36
CA LEU A 120 -2.70 -7.45 -5.42
C LEU A 120 -1.29 -6.88 -5.32
N ASN A 121 -0.91 -6.03 -6.26
CA ASN A 121 0.43 -5.45 -6.36
C ASN A 121 0.39 -3.97 -5.99
N PHE A 122 1.28 -3.56 -5.11
CA PHE A 122 1.36 -2.20 -4.60
C PHE A 122 2.80 -1.72 -4.56
N LYS A 123 2.96 -0.41 -4.40
CA LYS A 123 4.23 0.24 -4.19
C LYS A 123 4.17 1.14 -2.95
N ALA A 124 5.27 1.22 -2.22
CA ALA A 124 5.45 2.15 -1.11
C ALA A 124 6.72 2.99 -1.33
N TRP A 125 6.68 4.29 -1.03
CA TRP A 125 7.87 5.15 -1.06
C TRP A 125 7.78 6.25 -0.01
N LEU A 126 8.93 6.75 0.42
CA LEU A 126 8.97 7.92 1.28
C LEU A 126 9.01 9.19 0.44
N VAL A 127 8.38 10.24 0.95
CA VAL A 127 8.36 11.58 0.39
C VAL A 127 8.83 12.54 1.46
N GLY A 128 9.90 13.28 1.19
CA GLY A 128 10.33 14.35 2.08
C GLY A 128 9.50 15.62 1.88
N GLU A 129 9.50 16.50 2.87
CA GLU A 129 8.81 17.78 2.74
C GLU A 129 9.49 18.73 1.74
N THR A 130 8.66 19.56 1.09
CA THR A 130 9.12 20.56 0.12
C THR A 130 9.69 21.81 0.79
N ALA A 131 9.31 22.09 2.04
CA ALA A 131 9.89 23.17 2.82
C ALA A 131 11.38 22.86 3.07
N ALA A 132 12.26 23.75 2.60
CA ALA A 132 13.67 23.67 2.91
C ALA A 132 13.85 23.83 4.42
N VAL A 133 14.40 22.80 5.08
CA VAL A 133 15.01 22.96 6.41
C VAL A 133 16.35 23.66 6.24
#